data_AF-A0A8X6RW53-F1
#
_entry.id   AF-A0A8X6RW53-F1
#
_cell.length_a   1.000
_cell.length_b   1.000
_cell.length_c   1.000
_cell.angle_alpha   90.00
_cell.angle_beta   90.00
_cell.angle_gamma   90.00
#
_symmetry.space_group_name_H-M   'P 1'
#
loop_
_entity.id
_entity.type
_entity.pdbx_description
1 polymer ?
#
loop_
_entity_poly.entity_id
_entity_poly.type
_entity_poly.pdbx_seq_one_letter_code
_entity_poly.pdbx_strand_id
1 'polypeptide(L)'
;MVQEQVFLADIKSLQSKGVVSPNSKLRNLNPFIDRYVLLRVEGLLSNSDLPYVNKHPAILPGNHNLTVQIIAHFHRKNLHTGASSLLHYVREKFWPLNCRSFCRKVVHKCRVCFISRPLVTSQLMGNLPRDRVVPDYPFNCSVGSPSSCNLSIPTHIGSKNSRLSSQKGDVDGLMGQQFHGEGTEAAVLNWFNDQPTAFIADGIRNFHKQ
;
A
#
# COMPACT_ATOMS: atom_id res chain seq x y z
N MET A 1 16.72 22.70 -12.78
CA MET A 1 16.24 21.33 -12.42
C MET A 1 15.14 21.39 -11.34
N VAL A 2 14.34 20.34 -11.11
CA VAL A 2 13.23 20.41 -10.09
C VAL A 2 13.75 20.67 -8.67
N GLN A 3 14.89 20.06 -8.29
CA GLN A 3 15.52 20.31 -6.98
C GLN A 3 15.88 21.78 -6.79
N GLU A 4 16.46 22.40 -7.82
CA GLU A 4 16.87 23.80 -7.81
C GLU A 4 15.70 24.76 -7.61
N GLN A 5 14.53 24.44 -8.18
CA GLN A 5 13.32 25.26 -8.01
C GLN A 5 12.77 25.21 -6.57
N VAL A 6 12.84 24.04 -5.91
CA VAL A 6 12.22 23.84 -4.59
C VAL A 6 13.20 24.09 -3.43
N PHE A 7 14.47 23.73 -3.60
CA PHE A 7 15.50 23.73 -2.56
C PHE A 7 16.58 24.80 -2.79
N LEU A 8 16.27 25.87 -3.54
CA LEU A 8 17.22 26.93 -3.89
C LEU A 8 17.95 27.52 -2.67
N ALA A 9 17.21 27.79 -1.60
CA ALA A 9 17.76 28.34 -0.36
C ALA A 9 18.71 27.37 0.35
N ASP A 10 18.38 26.09 0.35
CA ASP A 10 19.18 25.04 0.97
C ASP A 10 20.46 24.79 0.17
N ILE A 11 20.37 24.78 -1.16
CA ILE A 11 21.54 24.65 -2.06
C ILE A 11 22.50 25.82 -1.87
N LYS A 12 22.00 27.06 -1.86
CA LYS A 12 22.83 28.26 -1.62
C LYS A 12 23.48 28.24 -0.24
N SER A 13 22.77 27.76 0.78
CA SER A 13 23.30 27.65 2.15
C SER A 13 24.42 26.61 2.22
N LEU A 14 24.24 25.46 1.57
CA LEU A 14 25.26 24.41 1.50
C LEU A 14 26.50 24.88 0.73
N GLN A 15 26.33 25.61 -0.39
CA GLN A 15 27.47 26.14 -1.15
C GLN A 15 28.27 27.21 -0.38
N SER A 16 27.59 28.07 0.38
CA SER A 16 28.24 29.19 1.09
C SER A 16 28.80 28.81 2.45
N LYS A 17 28.06 28.01 3.22
CA LYS A 17 28.36 27.71 4.64
C LYS A 17 28.67 26.24 4.91
N GLY A 18 28.51 25.36 3.91
CA GLY A 18 28.66 23.91 4.08
C GLY A 18 27.54 23.24 4.90
N VAL A 19 26.54 24.00 5.37
CA VAL A 19 25.48 23.51 6.27
C VAL A 19 24.14 24.09 5.85
N VAL A 20 23.08 23.29 5.97
CA VAL A 20 21.70 23.72 5.69
C VAL A 20 21.15 24.60 6.81
N SER A 21 20.21 25.47 6.47
CA SER A 21 19.49 26.27 7.46
C SER A 21 18.81 25.38 8.54
N PRO A 22 18.79 25.83 9.82
CA PRO A 22 18.26 25.04 10.92
C PRO A 22 16.75 24.76 10.82
N ASN A 23 16.02 25.59 10.06
CA ASN A 23 14.57 25.50 9.83
C ASN A 23 14.20 24.69 8.58
N SER A 24 15.19 24.19 7.84
CA SER A 24 14.94 23.40 6.63
C SER A 24 14.38 22.02 6.97
N LYS A 25 13.56 21.49 6.07
CA LYS A 25 13.07 20.10 6.14
C LYS A 25 14.18 19.07 5.89
N LEU A 26 15.31 19.54 5.35
CA LEU A 26 16.43 18.70 4.93
C LEU A 26 17.48 18.50 6.02
N ARG A 27 17.46 19.32 7.09
CA ARG A 27 18.46 19.26 8.18
C ARG A 27 18.65 17.86 8.75
N ASN A 28 17.56 17.11 8.93
CA ASN A 28 17.61 15.76 9.51
C ASN A 28 18.17 14.69 8.57
N LEU A 29 18.46 15.04 7.31
CA LEU A 29 18.92 14.12 6.28
C LEU A 29 20.41 14.24 5.97
N ASN A 30 21.17 15.05 6.73
CA ASN A 30 22.57 15.37 6.46
C ASN A 30 22.88 15.52 4.95
N PRO A 31 22.28 16.51 4.26
CA PRO A 31 22.34 16.58 2.82
C PRO A 31 23.66 17.21 2.35
N PHE A 32 24.15 16.72 1.22
CA PHE A 32 25.36 17.21 0.58
C PHE A 32 25.14 17.40 -0.91
N ILE A 33 26.03 18.17 -1.55
CA ILE A 33 25.99 18.45 -2.98
C ILE A 33 27.02 17.56 -3.67
N ASP A 34 26.56 16.79 -4.64
CA ASP A 34 27.38 15.92 -5.48
C ASP A 34 28.12 16.72 -6.58
N ARG A 35 29.08 16.09 -7.28
CA ARG A 35 29.85 16.67 -8.40
C ARG A 35 28.97 17.20 -9.53
N TYR A 36 27.76 16.65 -9.67
CA TYR A 36 26.75 17.08 -10.65
C TYR A 36 25.79 18.14 -10.12
N VAL A 37 26.13 18.81 -9.01
CA VAL A 37 25.27 19.81 -8.33
C VAL A 37 23.90 19.24 -7.93
N LEU A 38 23.87 17.94 -7.64
CA LEU A 38 22.68 17.23 -7.18
C LEU A 38 22.66 17.16 -5.67
N LEU A 39 21.48 17.43 -5.09
CA LEU A 39 21.29 17.31 -3.65
C LEU A 39 21.02 15.85 -3.28
N ARG A 40 21.91 15.27 -2.47
CA ARG A 40 21.87 13.88 -2.04
C ARG A 40 21.90 13.77 -0.52
N VAL A 41 21.48 12.62 -0.02
CA VAL A 41 21.51 12.26 1.41
C VAL A 41 22.80 11.50 1.71
N GLU A 42 23.55 11.92 2.73
CA GLU A 42 24.56 11.04 3.32
C GLU A 42 23.92 10.06 4.31
N GLY A 43 24.45 8.84 4.36
CA GLY A 43 23.93 7.78 5.22
C GLY A 43 25.02 6.81 5.68
N LEU A 44 24.60 5.83 6.48
CA LEU A 44 25.48 4.82 7.09
C LEU A 44 26.09 3.83 6.08
N LEU A 45 25.55 3.77 4.86
CA LEU A 45 26.00 2.86 3.80
C LEU A 45 27.19 3.40 3.00
N SER A 46 27.83 4.49 3.44
CA SER A 46 28.98 5.11 2.76
C SER A 46 30.11 4.10 2.49
N ASN A 47 30.38 3.20 3.44
CA ASN A 47 31.47 2.21 3.38
C ASN A 47 31.07 0.85 2.77
N SER A 48 29.83 0.71 2.27
CA SER A 48 29.40 -0.54 1.62
C SER A 48 30.02 -0.70 0.23
N ASP A 49 29.91 -1.87 -0.41
CA ASP A 49 30.32 -2.06 -1.82
C ASP A 49 29.20 -1.71 -2.83
N LEU A 50 28.13 -1.05 -2.36
CA LEU A 50 27.01 -0.69 -3.20
C LEU A 50 27.37 0.41 -4.23
N PRO A 51 26.62 0.49 -5.35
CA PRO A 51 26.74 1.60 -6.28
C PRO A 51 26.54 2.95 -5.59
N TYR A 52 27.28 3.97 -6.03
CA TYR A 52 27.22 5.32 -5.45
C TYR A 52 25.80 5.88 -5.34
N VAL A 53 24.96 5.65 -6.36
CA VAL A 53 23.56 6.11 -6.39
C VAL A 53 22.71 5.49 -5.29
N ASN A 54 22.98 4.22 -4.94
CA ASN A 54 22.27 3.51 -3.89
C ASN A 54 22.74 3.95 -2.50
N LYS A 55 24.04 4.23 -2.35
CA LYS A 55 24.63 4.76 -1.11
C LYS A 55 24.10 6.15 -0.78
N HIS A 56 24.01 7.00 -1.81
CA HIS A 56 23.66 8.40 -1.70
C HIS A 56 22.44 8.74 -2.56
N PRO A 57 21.23 8.37 -2.13
CA PRO A 57 20.03 8.60 -2.92
C PRO A 57 19.76 10.09 -3.12
N ALA A 58 19.26 10.45 -4.31
CA ALA A 58 18.96 11.84 -4.66
C ALA A 58 17.66 12.32 -3.98
N ILE A 59 17.68 13.51 -3.39
CA ILE A 59 16.53 14.06 -2.64
C ILE A 59 15.43 14.51 -3.61
N LEU A 60 14.21 14.04 -3.40
CA LEU A 60 13.07 14.49 -4.20
C LEU A 60 12.10 15.35 -3.38
N PRO A 61 11.56 16.44 -3.95
CA PRO A 61 10.54 17.22 -3.27
C PRO A 61 9.26 16.38 -3.13
N GLY A 62 8.69 16.34 -1.92
CA GLY A 62 7.50 15.53 -1.67
C GLY A 62 6.29 15.99 -2.51
N ASN A 63 6.04 17.30 -2.54
CA ASN A 63 4.82 17.90 -3.11
C ASN A 63 4.93 18.20 -4.61
N HIS A 64 5.67 17.41 -5.39
CA HIS A 64 5.85 17.65 -6.81
C HIS A 64 5.32 16.49 -7.66
N ASN A 65 4.74 16.81 -8.83
CA ASN A 65 4.16 15.80 -9.73
C ASN A 65 5.20 14.76 -10.18
N LEU A 66 6.44 15.19 -10.41
CA LEU A 66 7.57 14.30 -10.74
C LEU A 66 7.71 13.15 -9.72
N THR A 67 7.65 13.47 -8.43
CA THR A 67 7.79 12.47 -7.36
C THR A 67 6.63 11.46 -7.39
N VAL A 68 5.41 11.93 -7.64
CA VAL A 68 4.24 11.07 -7.78
C VAL A 68 4.38 10.15 -8.99
N GLN A 69 4.85 10.67 -10.12
CA GLN A 69 5.08 9.89 -11.33
C GLN A 69 6.17 8.83 -11.14
N ILE A 70 7.27 9.17 -10.47
CA ILE A 70 8.34 8.22 -10.13
C ILE A 70 7.79 7.08 -9.26
N ILE A 71 7.07 7.41 -8.19
CA ILE A 71 6.47 6.39 -7.30
C ILE A 71 5.46 5.52 -8.07
N ALA A 72 4.65 6.11 -8.94
CA ALA A 72 3.70 5.38 -9.78
C ALA A 72 4.39 4.47 -10.81
N HIS A 73 5.54 4.87 -11.34
CA HIS A 73 6.37 4.03 -12.20
C HIS A 73 6.88 2.81 -11.43
N PHE A 74 7.51 3.02 -10.26
CA PHE A 74 7.99 1.90 -9.43
C PHE A 74 6.86 0.99 -8.96
N HIS A 75 5.67 1.53 -8.71
CA HIS A 75 4.50 0.73 -8.33
C HIS A 75 4.06 -0.23 -9.45
N ARG A 76 4.05 0.25 -10.71
CA ARG A 76 3.73 -0.60 -11.87
C ARG A 76 4.86 -1.56 -12.22
N LYS A 77 6.11 -1.09 -12.16
CA LYS A 77 7.31 -1.90 -12.42
C LYS A 77 7.41 -3.10 -11.47
N ASN A 78 7.05 -2.91 -10.20
CA ASN A 78 7.04 -3.96 -9.18
C ASN A 78 5.65 -4.60 -9.01
N LEU A 79 4.90 -4.75 -10.10
CA LEU A 79 3.66 -5.54 -10.17
C LEU A 79 2.65 -5.21 -9.05
N HIS A 80 2.37 -3.92 -8.85
CA HIS A 80 1.37 -3.44 -7.90
C HIS A 80 1.67 -3.75 -6.42
N THR A 81 2.95 -3.78 -6.06
CA THR A 81 3.39 -4.02 -4.68
C THR A 81 2.76 -3.06 -3.65
N GLY A 82 2.68 -3.53 -2.40
CA GLY A 82 2.12 -2.78 -1.27
C GLY A 82 2.94 -1.53 -0.91
N ALA A 83 2.35 -0.64 -0.10
CA ALA A 83 2.93 0.67 0.17
C ALA A 83 4.29 0.61 0.91
N SER A 84 4.50 -0.38 1.78
CA SER A 84 5.76 -0.56 2.52
C SER A 84 6.90 -1.03 1.61
N SER A 85 6.64 -2.02 0.76
CA SER A 85 7.61 -2.52 -0.21
C SER A 85 7.93 -1.45 -1.26
N LEU A 86 6.91 -0.74 -1.75
CA LEU A 86 7.09 0.38 -2.68
C LEU A 86 8.00 1.46 -2.09
N LEU A 87 7.83 1.79 -0.81
CA LEU A 87 8.69 2.74 -0.11
C LEU A 87 10.16 2.30 -0.12
N HIS A 88 10.42 1.01 0.07
CA HIS A 88 11.78 0.46 0.03
C HIS A 88 12.38 0.55 -1.38
N TYR A 89 11.67 0.10 -2.41
CA TYR A 89 12.14 0.19 -3.80
C TYR A 89 12.45 1.63 -4.23
N VAL A 90 11.61 2.58 -3.82
CA VAL A 90 11.86 4.00 -4.12
C VAL A 90 13.10 4.49 -3.37
N ARG A 91 13.25 4.13 -2.09
CA ARG A 91 14.38 4.54 -1.23
C ARG A 91 15.73 3.99 -1.65
N GLU A 92 15.74 2.89 -2.40
CA GLU A 92 16.95 2.33 -2.95
C GLU A 92 17.66 3.28 -3.94
N LYS A 93 16.90 4.15 -4.63
CA LYS A 93 17.43 5.07 -5.66
C LYS A 93 17.21 6.55 -5.34
N PHE A 94 16.10 6.87 -4.68
CA PHE A 94 15.65 8.25 -4.45
C PHE A 94 15.21 8.46 -3.01
N TRP A 95 15.32 9.69 -2.52
CA TRP A 95 14.87 10.07 -1.19
C TRP A 95 13.76 11.12 -1.23
N PRO A 96 12.49 10.75 -1.50
CA PRO A 96 11.38 11.70 -1.46
C PRO A 96 11.04 12.14 -0.05
N LEU A 97 10.82 13.45 0.13
CA LEU A 97 10.24 13.97 1.36
C LEU A 97 8.82 13.42 1.55
N ASN A 98 8.50 12.96 2.77
CA ASN A 98 7.21 12.37 3.13
C ASN A 98 6.79 11.15 2.27
N CYS A 99 7.75 10.37 1.76
CA CYS A 99 7.52 9.27 0.81
C CYS A 99 6.43 8.27 1.24
N ARG A 100 6.36 7.91 2.53
CA ARG A 100 5.37 6.95 3.05
C ARG A 100 3.92 7.38 2.76
N SER A 101 3.63 8.68 2.88
CA SER A 101 2.30 9.22 2.59
C SER A 101 1.94 9.14 1.11
N PHE A 102 2.90 9.42 0.23
CA PHE A 102 2.73 9.34 -1.22
C PHE A 102 2.61 7.91 -1.72
N CYS A 103 3.41 6.97 -1.20
CA CYS A 103 3.28 5.55 -1.52
C CYS A 103 1.87 5.03 -1.19
N ARG A 104 1.34 5.37 -0.01
CA ARG A 104 -0.05 5.02 0.37
C ARG A 104 -1.07 5.63 -0.58
N LYS A 105 -0.92 6.90 -0.96
CA LYS A 105 -1.81 7.58 -1.91
C LYS A 105 -1.78 6.92 -3.29
N VAL A 106 -0.60 6.55 -3.81
CA VAL A 106 -0.46 5.90 -5.12
C VAL A 106 -1.12 4.53 -5.13
N VAL A 107 -0.85 3.71 -4.11
CA VAL A 107 -1.46 2.37 -3.98
C VAL A 107 -2.99 2.49 -3.86
N HIS A 108 -3.49 3.42 -3.04
CA HIS A 108 -4.93 3.62 -2.86
C HIS A 108 -5.63 4.14 -4.13
N LYS A 109 -4.96 4.98 -4.94
CA LYS A 109 -5.50 5.47 -6.22
C LYS A 109 -5.39 4.44 -7.34
N CYS A 110 -4.65 3.36 -7.15
CA CYS A 110 -4.46 2.35 -8.19
C CYS A 110 -5.72 1.49 -8.33
N ARG A 111 -6.31 1.48 -9.53
CA ARG A 111 -7.48 0.65 -9.85
C ARG A 111 -7.21 -0.84 -9.69
N VAL A 112 -6.02 -1.32 -10.09
CA VAL A 112 -5.66 -2.74 -9.98
C VAL A 112 -5.60 -3.17 -8.52
N CYS A 113 -4.91 -2.40 -7.67
CA CYS A 113 -4.84 -2.66 -6.23
C CYS A 113 -6.20 -2.56 -5.53
N PHE A 114 -7.06 -1.65 -6.01
CA PHE A 114 -8.41 -1.52 -5.48
C PHE A 114 -9.24 -2.77 -5.76
N ILE A 115 -9.21 -3.27 -7.00
CA ILE A 115 -9.92 -4.49 -7.39
C ILE A 115 -9.35 -5.71 -6.66
N SER A 116 -8.03 -5.77 -6.47
CA SER A 116 -7.37 -6.91 -5.79
C SER A 116 -7.57 -6.92 -4.27
N ARG A 117 -8.19 -5.89 -3.69
CA ARG A 117 -8.46 -5.80 -2.24
C ARG A 117 -9.96 -5.61 -1.97
N PRO A 118 -10.80 -6.61 -2.30
CA PRO A 118 -12.22 -6.54 -1.98
C PRO A 118 -12.41 -6.52 -0.46
N LEU A 119 -13.26 -5.62 0.02
CA LEU A 119 -13.74 -5.67 1.39
C LEU A 119 -14.67 -6.87 1.51
N VAL A 120 -14.31 -7.85 2.33
CA VAL A 120 -15.21 -8.94 2.69
C VAL A 120 -16.30 -8.34 3.57
N THR A 121 -17.46 -8.06 2.97
CA THR A 121 -18.64 -7.69 3.73
C THR A 121 -19.16 -8.93 4.43
N SER A 122 -19.42 -8.85 5.74
CA SER A 122 -20.18 -9.89 6.44
C SER A 122 -21.59 -9.88 5.85
N GLN A 123 -21.87 -10.84 4.97
CA GLN A 123 -23.23 -11.06 4.52
C GLN A 123 -24.04 -11.51 5.75
N LEU A 124 -25.16 -10.83 6.04
CA LEU A 124 -26.12 -11.33 7.01
C LEU A 124 -26.66 -12.64 6.43
N MET A 125 -26.25 -13.78 7.00
CA MET A 125 -26.78 -15.08 6.58
C MET A 125 -28.26 -15.13 6.95
N GLY A 126 -29.10 -15.52 5.99
CA GLY A 126 -30.51 -15.77 6.26
C GLY A 126 -30.67 -16.87 7.32
N ASN A 127 -31.78 -16.82 8.06
CA ASN A 127 -32.12 -17.90 8.97
C ASN A 127 -32.18 -19.23 8.20
N LEU A 128 -31.51 -20.26 8.72
CA LEU A 128 -31.58 -21.59 8.12
C LEU A 128 -33.03 -22.09 8.18
N PRO A 129 -33.57 -22.69 7.10
CA PRO A 129 -34.90 -23.31 7.16
C PRO A 129 -34.91 -24.43 8.19
N ARG A 130 -36.07 -24.64 8.83
CA ARG A 130 -36.23 -25.60 9.93
C ARG A 130 -35.70 -26.99 9.58
N ASP A 131 -35.97 -27.45 8.37
CA ASP A 131 -35.60 -28.77 7.85
C ASP A 131 -34.07 -28.98 7.77
N ARG A 132 -33.28 -27.89 7.79
CA ARG A 132 -31.81 -27.96 7.80
C ARG A 132 -31.23 -28.00 9.22
N VAL A 133 -31.97 -27.52 10.22
CA VAL A 133 -31.48 -27.36 11.61
C VAL A 133 -32.05 -28.43 12.54
N VAL A 134 -33.26 -28.91 12.24
CA VAL A 134 -33.90 -29.98 12.99
C VAL A 134 -33.53 -31.31 12.34
N PRO A 135 -32.87 -32.23 13.06
CA PRO A 135 -32.62 -33.57 12.54
C PRO A 135 -33.95 -34.29 12.33
N ASP A 136 -34.19 -34.78 11.11
CA ASP A 136 -35.32 -35.64 10.77
C ASP A 136 -34.81 -36.94 10.12
N TYR A 137 -35.62 -37.98 10.12
CA TYR A 137 -35.28 -39.25 9.51
C TYR A 137 -35.24 -39.11 7.98
N PRO A 138 -34.27 -39.72 7.28
CA PRO A 138 -34.26 -39.70 5.82
C PRO A 138 -35.60 -40.26 5.28
N PHE A 139 -36.28 -39.48 4.44
CA PHE A 139 -37.55 -39.80 3.74
C PHE A 139 -38.88 -39.66 4.52
N ASN A 140 -39.01 -38.72 5.48
CA ASN A 140 -40.28 -38.48 6.20
C ASN A 140 -41.37 -37.72 5.39
N CYS A 141 -41.10 -37.31 4.15
CA CYS A 141 -42.12 -36.74 3.25
C CYS A 141 -42.85 -37.84 2.46
N SER A 142 -43.39 -38.85 3.12
CA SER A 142 -44.36 -39.76 2.52
C SER A 142 -45.77 -39.26 2.81
N VAL A 143 -46.53 -39.05 1.73
CA VAL A 143 -47.95 -38.73 1.76
C VAL A 143 -48.71 -39.74 2.63
N GLY A 144 -49.05 -39.39 3.87
CA GLY A 144 -49.90 -40.26 4.69
C GLY A 144 -49.73 -40.26 6.21
N SER A 145 -48.89 -39.40 6.82
CA SER A 145 -48.86 -39.31 8.29
C SER A 145 -49.86 -38.25 8.80
N PRO A 146 -50.79 -38.56 9.73
CA PRO A 146 -51.86 -37.64 10.12
C PRO A 146 -51.41 -36.46 11.00
N SER A 147 -50.11 -36.32 11.30
CA SER A 147 -49.60 -35.37 12.30
C SER A 147 -48.76 -34.22 11.76
N SER A 148 -48.52 -34.12 10.44
CA SER A 148 -47.58 -33.12 9.91
C SER A 148 -48.24 -31.97 9.13
N CYS A 149 -49.27 -31.33 9.68
CA CYS A 149 -49.78 -30.03 9.18
C CYS A 149 -50.48 -29.28 10.32
N ASN A 150 -49.76 -28.85 11.36
CA ASN A 150 -50.27 -27.74 12.18
C ASN A 150 -49.74 -26.43 11.58
N LEU A 151 -50.46 -25.94 10.58
CA LEU A 151 -50.38 -24.54 10.16
C LEU A 151 -51.07 -23.69 11.24
N SER A 152 -50.47 -23.60 12.42
CA SER A 152 -50.97 -22.74 13.50
C SER A 152 -50.51 -21.31 13.23
N ILE A 153 -51.41 -20.51 12.67
CA ILE A 153 -51.30 -19.04 12.59
C ILE A 153 -51.14 -18.50 14.02
N PRO A 154 -50.12 -17.68 14.35
CA PRO A 154 -50.01 -17.14 15.70
C PRO A 154 -50.91 -15.91 15.85
N THR A 155 -51.94 -16.03 16.70
CA THR A 155 -52.65 -14.86 17.25
C THR A 155 -51.80 -14.18 18.31
N HIS A 156 -51.67 -12.86 18.16
CA HIS A 156 -51.06 -11.92 19.08
C HIS A 156 -51.70 -12.01 20.48
N ILE A 157 -50.91 -12.01 21.56
CA ILE A 157 -51.15 -11.31 22.85
C ILE A 157 -49.92 -11.51 23.77
N GLY A 158 -49.14 -10.43 23.96
CA GLY A 158 -48.76 -9.90 25.27
C GLY A 158 -47.73 -10.61 26.18
N SER A 159 -46.54 -9.99 26.21
CA SER A 159 -45.87 -9.47 27.44
C SER A 159 -44.89 -10.38 28.21
N LYS A 160 -43.58 -10.08 28.14
CA LYS A 160 -42.81 -9.29 29.14
C LYS A 160 -41.29 -9.37 28.89
N ASN A 161 -40.64 -8.22 29.06
CA ASN A 161 -39.20 -7.94 29.07
C ASN A 161 -38.30 -8.97 29.77
N SER A 162 -37.12 -9.22 29.19
CA SER A 162 -35.86 -9.37 29.94
C SER A 162 -34.63 -8.98 29.10
N ARG A 163 -34.14 -7.78 29.40
CA ARG A 163 -32.74 -7.34 29.54
C ARG A 163 -31.69 -7.83 28.52
N LEU A 164 -31.25 -6.89 27.70
CA LEU A 164 -29.92 -6.89 27.08
C LEU A 164 -28.83 -7.02 28.16
N SER A 165 -27.89 -7.94 27.95
CA SER A 165 -26.55 -7.86 28.53
C SER A 165 -25.52 -8.05 27.43
N SER A 166 -24.94 -6.91 27.05
CA SER A 166 -23.66 -6.80 26.35
C SER A 166 -22.58 -7.51 27.17
N GLN A 167 -21.85 -8.44 26.55
CA GLN A 167 -20.51 -8.82 27.01
C GLN A 167 -19.57 -8.93 25.82
N LYS A 168 -18.37 -8.40 26.08
CA LYS A 168 -17.28 -8.05 25.19
C LYS A 168 -16.06 -8.80 25.74
N GLY A 169 -15.20 -9.30 24.85
CA GLY A 169 -13.88 -9.90 25.16
C GLY A 169 -13.76 -11.31 24.57
N ASP A 170 -12.65 -11.79 24.06
CA ASP A 170 -11.32 -11.25 23.78
C ASP A 170 -10.72 -12.13 22.66
N VAL A 171 -9.88 -11.57 21.79
CA VAL A 171 -9.17 -12.31 20.73
C VAL A 171 -7.66 -12.22 20.99
N ASP A 172 -7.10 -13.27 21.59
CA ASP A 172 -5.67 -13.51 21.62
C ASP A 172 -5.37 -14.92 21.09
N GLY A 173 -4.65 -14.97 19.98
CA GLY A 173 -4.26 -16.21 19.30
C GLY A 173 -3.03 -15.97 18.43
N LEU A 174 -1.85 -16.20 19.02
CA LEU A 174 -0.54 -16.29 18.39
C LEU A 174 -0.51 -17.36 17.29
N MET A 175 0.10 -17.06 16.14
CA MET A 175 1.00 -18.00 15.47
C MET A 175 1.90 -17.25 14.49
N GLY A 176 3.18 -17.12 14.84
CA GLY A 176 4.23 -16.72 13.91
C GLY A 176 4.63 -17.89 13.02
N GLN A 177 4.97 -17.61 11.76
CA GLN A 177 5.79 -18.50 10.94
C GLN A 177 6.80 -17.67 10.15
N GLN A 178 8.08 -17.93 10.47
CA GLN A 178 9.26 -17.56 9.71
C GLN A 178 9.33 -18.39 8.43
N PHE A 179 9.70 -17.75 7.32
CA PHE A 179 10.28 -18.45 6.17
C PHE A 179 11.55 -17.70 5.72
N HIS A 180 12.67 -18.40 5.85
CA HIS A 180 13.94 -18.12 5.18
C HIS A 180 13.87 -18.61 3.73
N GLY A 181 14.64 -17.98 2.83
CA GLY A 181 14.85 -18.52 1.48
C GLY A 181 15.58 -17.53 0.57
N GLU A 182 16.87 -17.78 0.39
CA GLU A 182 17.85 -17.07 -0.43
C GLU A 182 17.64 -17.25 -1.94
N GLY A 183 18.29 -16.40 -2.73
CA GLY A 183 18.79 -16.76 -4.06
C GLY A 183 18.35 -15.88 -5.22
N THR A 184 19.26 -15.04 -5.72
CA THR A 184 19.84 -15.09 -7.10
C THR A 184 20.29 -13.70 -7.57
N GLU A 185 21.61 -13.55 -7.67
CA GLU A 185 22.38 -12.31 -7.86
C GLU A 185 22.80 -12.07 -9.33
N ALA A 186 22.10 -12.61 -10.32
CA ALA A 186 22.58 -12.61 -11.71
C ALA A 186 21.78 -11.75 -12.71
N ALA A 187 20.81 -10.95 -12.28
CA ALA A 187 19.88 -10.25 -13.20
C ALA A 187 20.12 -8.74 -13.38
N VAL A 188 21.05 -8.12 -12.65
CA VAL A 188 21.08 -6.64 -12.51
C VAL A 188 21.97 -5.94 -13.56
N LEU A 189 22.90 -6.65 -14.20
CA LEU A 189 23.87 -6.04 -15.13
C LEU A 189 23.38 -5.86 -16.57
N ASN A 190 22.19 -6.34 -16.95
CA ASN A 190 21.67 -6.21 -18.32
C ASN A 190 20.69 -5.03 -18.51
N TRP A 191 20.47 -4.17 -17.51
CA TRP A 191 19.39 -3.16 -17.59
C TRP A 191 19.76 -1.85 -18.31
N PHE A 192 21.05 -1.48 -18.43
CA PHE A 192 21.43 -0.20 -19.03
C PHE A 192 21.43 -0.18 -20.57
N ASN A 193 21.42 -1.34 -21.23
CA ASN A 193 21.47 -1.44 -22.70
C ASN A 193 20.11 -1.66 -23.39
N ASP A 194 19.03 -1.99 -22.66
CA ASP A 194 17.70 -2.23 -23.22
C ASP A 194 16.76 -1.02 -23.09
N GLN A 195 17.20 0.15 -23.56
CA GLN A 195 16.29 1.28 -23.80
C GLN A 195 15.77 1.21 -25.24
N PRO A 196 14.56 0.68 -25.53
CA PRO A 196 13.92 0.99 -26.80
C PRO A 196 13.52 2.48 -26.77
N THR A 197 13.97 3.19 -27.81
CA THR A 197 13.77 4.61 -28.11
C THR A 197 12.30 4.99 -28.31
N ALA A 198 11.48 4.90 -27.27
CA ALA A 198 10.06 5.30 -27.29
C ALA A 198 9.72 6.36 -26.22
N PHE A 199 10.73 7.12 -25.77
CA PHE A 199 10.50 8.46 -25.24
C PHE A 199 10.11 9.35 -26.42
N ILE A 200 8.96 10.03 -26.34
CA ILE A 200 8.26 10.80 -27.39
C ILE A 200 7.26 9.97 -28.22
N ALA A 201 6.17 9.52 -27.59
CA ALA A 201 4.79 9.59 -28.11
C ALA A 201 3.87 8.74 -27.23
N ASP A 202 3.37 9.27 -26.11
CA ASP A 202 2.11 8.82 -25.50
C ASP A 202 1.65 9.77 -24.37
N GLY A 203 1.88 11.07 -24.59
CA GLY A 203 1.61 12.13 -23.62
C GLY A 203 0.46 13.06 -24.00
N ILE A 204 -0.47 12.67 -24.88
CA ILE A 204 -1.67 13.48 -25.18
C ILE A 204 -2.83 12.54 -25.55
N ARG A 205 -3.59 12.09 -24.55
CA ARG A 205 -5.03 11.76 -24.62
C ARG A 205 -5.45 11.21 -23.25
N ASN A 206 -6.54 11.74 -22.70
CA ASN A 206 -7.23 11.31 -21.46
C ASN A 206 -6.86 12.04 -20.15
N PHE A 207 -6.85 13.37 -20.18
CA PHE A 207 -7.09 14.19 -18.98
C PHE A 207 -8.17 15.27 -19.17
N HIS A 208 -9.12 15.03 -20.06
CA HIS A 208 -10.36 15.80 -20.16
C HIS A 208 -11.54 14.83 -20.28
N LYS A 209 -12.15 14.54 -19.12
CA LYS A 209 -13.50 13.99 -18.85
C LYS A 209 -13.44 13.09 -17.62
N GLN A 210 -13.64 13.68 -16.46
CA GLN A 210 -14.55 13.28 -15.36
C GLN A 210 -14.20 14.09 -14.12
#